data_AF-A0AAW1U6X9-F1
#
_entry.id   AF-A0AAW1U6X9-F1
#
_cell.length_a   1.000
_cell.length_b   1.000
_cell.length_c   1.000
_cell.angle_alpha   90.00
_cell.angle_beta   90.00
_cell.angle_gamma   90.00
#
_symmetry.space_group_name_H-M   'P 1'
#
loop_
_entity.id
_entity.type
_entity.pdbx_description
1 polymer ?
#
loop_
_entity_poly.entity_id
_entity_poly.type
_entity_poly.pdbx_seq_one_letter_code
_entity_poly.pdbx_strand_id
1 'polypeptide(L)'
;MKESFINSIEVAGKTGEDIAHQISEKLAVDDLDIGQCRGQSYDNGSNMASIHKRVGHYKKNVRTNSKESSQKRWSAKHVALNALLNNLPGIATLRNMRQNPMEYWIKKAEEVAERSGVDPILQNKRIPKRKKHFDEMVDDELQTLQPVQLFCKEIMMVFDRIISEIEERFDCATKLNFNFPFRNDTNILKMSIEELQKYGADLARKYERDLSAV
;
A
#
# COMPACT_ATOMS: atom_id res chain seq x y z
N MET A 1 -33.05 20.39 21.48
CA MET A 1 -32.20 19.78 22.52
C MET A 1 -31.19 20.84 22.93
N LYS A 2 -31.12 21.20 24.22
CA LYS A 2 -30.13 22.15 24.74
C LYS A 2 -28.97 21.32 25.30
N GLU A 3 -27.77 21.55 24.80
CA GLU A 3 -26.55 20.98 25.36
C GLU A 3 -25.92 22.03 26.28
N SER A 4 -25.45 21.57 27.44
CA SER A 4 -24.74 22.40 28.41
C SER A 4 -23.44 21.70 28.79
N PHE A 5 -22.34 22.43 28.75
CA PHE A 5 -21.06 21.95 29.22
C PHE A 5 -21.09 21.79 30.75
N ILE A 6 -20.58 20.66 31.26
CA ILE A 6 -20.58 20.34 32.69
C ILE A 6 -19.22 20.72 33.30
N ASN A 7 -18.15 20.02 32.90
CA ASN A 7 -16.82 20.26 33.45
C ASN A 7 -15.70 19.66 32.58
N SER A 8 -14.46 20.06 32.83
CA SER A 8 -13.24 19.43 32.30
C SER A 8 -12.52 18.67 33.41
N ILE A 9 -11.98 17.50 33.09
CA ILE A 9 -11.21 16.66 34.02
C ILE A 9 -9.80 16.51 33.48
N GLU A 10 -8.79 16.75 34.32
CA GLU A 10 -7.41 16.39 33.99
C GLU A 10 -7.20 14.90 34.26
N VAL A 11 -6.84 14.14 33.22
CA VAL A 11 -6.65 12.69 33.33
C VAL A 11 -5.17 12.41 33.61
N ALA A 12 -4.89 11.80 34.77
CA ALA A 12 -3.52 11.46 35.17
C ALA A 12 -3.00 10.14 34.53
N GLY A 13 -3.91 9.22 34.17
CA GLY A 13 -3.59 7.88 33.64
C GLY A 13 -3.85 7.75 32.13
N LYS A 14 -3.11 6.86 31.45
CA LYS A 14 -3.30 6.59 30.01
C LYS A 14 -3.96 5.24 29.72
N THR A 15 -4.21 4.42 30.74
CA THR A 15 -4.87 3.13 30.55
C THR A 15 -6.40 3.31 30.54
N GLY A 16 -7.10 2.43 29.83
CA GLY A 16 -8.56 2.49 29.77
C GLY A 16 -9.24 2.29 31.13
N GLU A 17 -8.59 1.53 32.03
CA GLU A 17 -9.07 1.28 33.39
C GLU A 17 -8.98 2.54 34.27
N ASP A 18 -7.84 3.24 34.25
CA ASP A 18 -7.66 4.49 35.01
C ASP A 18 -8.68 5.54 34.58
N ILE A 19 -8.92 5.66 33.27
CA ILE A 19 -9.88 6.61 32.70
C ILE A 19 -11.30 6.26 33.13
N ALA A 20 -11.67 4.98 33.08
CA ALA A 20 -13.00 4.53 33.48
C ALA A 20 -13.27 4.81 34.97
N HIS A 21 -12.27 4.58 35.83
CA HIS A 21 -12.37 4.87 37.26
C HIS A 21 -12.56 6.38 37.51
N GLN A 22 -11.73 7.22 36.89
CA GLN A 22 -11.81 8.68 37.05
C GLN A 22 -13.14 9.27 36.54
N ILE A 23 -13.66 8.74 35.43
CA ILE A 23 -14.99 9.14 34.92
C ILE A 23 -16.08 8.73 35.91
N SER A 24 -16.01 7.51 36.47
CA SER A 24 -17.02 7.01 37.41
C SER A 24 -17.04 7.81 38.71
N GLU A 25 -15.87 8.14 39.28
CA GLU A 25 -15.79 9.02 40.46
C GLU A 25 -16.35 10.41 40.17
N LYS A 26 -16.02 11.00 39.02
CA LYS A 26 -16.48 12.34 38.69
C LYS A 26 -17.99 12.41 38.48
N LEU A 27 -18.57 11.43 37.81
CA LEU A 27 -20.03 11.32 37.63
C LEU A 27 -20.74 11.20 38.98
N ALA A 28 -20.18 10.47 39.94
CA ALA A 28 -20.72 10.39 41.29
C ALA A 28 -20.67 11.74 42.04
N VAL A 29 -19.59 12.50 41.88
CA VAL A 29 -19.46 13.85 42.47
C VAL A 29 -20.46 14.84 41.86
N ASP A 30 -20.73 14.72 40.56
CA ASP A 30 -21.65 15.60 39.84
C ASP A 30 -23.12 15.14 39.94
N ASP A 31 -23.41 14.11 40.76
CA ASP A 31 -24.73 13.49 40.96
C ASP A 31 -25.39 13.02 39.63
N LEU A 32 -24.57 12.50 38.72
CA LEU A 32 -24.98 12.00 37.42
C LEU A 32 -24.98 10.47 37.41
N ASP A 33 -26.16 9.88 37.21
CA ASP A 33 -26.27 8.44 37.01
C ASP A 33 -25.70 8.03 35.64
N ILE A 34 -24.70 7.15 35.67
CA ILE A 34 -24.10 6.58 34.47
C ILE A 34 -25.11 5.79 33.63
N GLY A 35 -26.15 5.22 34.26
CA GLY A 35 -27.25 4.54 33.56
C GLY A 35 -28.09 5.47 32.68
N GLN A 36 -28.08 6.78 32.98
CA GLN A 36 -28.74 7.82 32.19
C GLN A 36 -27.80 8.50 31.19
N CYS A 37 -26.50 8.18 31.23
CA CYS A 37 -25.50 8.76 30.35
C CYS A 37 -25.40 7.98 29.04
N ARG A 38 -25.42 8.69 27.90
CA ARG A 38 -25.15 8.10 26.58
C ARG A 38 -23.70 8.34 26.20
N GLY A 39 -22.93 7.27 26.07
CA GLY A 39 -21.53 7.36 25.66
C GLY A 39 -21.40 8.00 24.27
N GLN A 40 -20.68 9.11 24.19
CA GLN A 40 -20.19 9.70 22.95
C GLN A 40 -18.67 9.72 23.01
N SER A 41 -18.01 9.03 22.08
CA SER A 41 -16.55 9.05 21.95
C SER A 41 -16.17 9.82 20.69
N TYR A 42 -15.39 10.89 20.84
CA TYR A 42 -14.76 11.58 19.72
C TYR A 42 -13.40 10.93 19.41
N ASP A 43 -13.19 10.44 18.19
CA ASP A 43 -11.97 9.75 17.76
C ASP A 43 -10.83 10.70 17.35
N ASN A 44 -10.63 11.82 18.05
CA ASN A 44 -9.63 12.82 17.65
C ASN A 44 -8.16 12.37 17.83
N GLY A 45 -7.91 11.17 18.36
CA GLY A 45 -6.56 10.61 18.54
C GLY A 45 -5.81 10.34 17.23
N SER A 46 -6.52 10.07 16.12
CA SER A 46 -5.88 9.79 14.82
C SER A 46 -5.24 11.02 14.18
N ASN A 47 -5.82 12.21 14.39
CA ASN A 47 -5.32 13.45 13.80
C ASN A 47 -4.07 13.99 14.51
N MET A 48 -3.93 13.78 15.83
CA MET A 48 -2.75 14.21 16.58
C MET A 48 -1.55 13.23 16.48
N ALA A 49 -1.78 12.00 16.03
CA ALA A 49 -0.72 11.01 15.79
C ALA A 49 -0.08 11.12 14.39
N SER A 50 -0.63 11.96 13.51
CA SER A 50 -0.28 12.00 12.08
C SER A 50 1.05 12.69 11.77
N ILE A 51 1.58 13.53 12.69
CA ILE A 51 2.84 14.26 12.47
C ILE A 51 4.08 13.37 12.71
N HIS A 52 3.98 12.27 13.49
CA HIS A 52 5.14 11.42 13.83
C HIS A 52 5.04 9.95 13.39
N LYS A 53 4.03 9.55 12.58
CA LYS A 53 3.87 8.16 12.12
C LYS A 53 4.09 7.91 10.63
N ARG A 54 4.82 8.78 9.91
CA ARG A 54 5.24 8.50 8.52
C ARG A 54 6.35 7.44 8.35
N VAL A 55 6.80 6.77 9.42
CA VAL A 55 7.87 5.74 9.34
C VAL A 55 7.41 4.31 9.71
N GLY A 56 6.17 4.10 10.14
CA GLY A 56 5.77 2.82 10.76
C GLY A 56 4.84 1.87 9.98
N HIS A 57 4.15 2.31 8.92
CA HIS A 57 2.96 1.61 8.41
C HIS A 57 3.19 0.66 7.21
N TYR A 58 4.41 0.18 6.99
CA TYR A 58 4.69 -0.97 6.10
C TYR A 58 5.42 -2.08 6.85
N LYS A 59 4.77 -2.75 7.82
CA LYS A 59 5.17 -4.07 8.35
C LYS A 59 4.17 -4.58 9.40
N LYS A 60 3.36 -5.58 9.02
CA LYS A 60 2.50 -6.53 9.77
C LYS A 60 1.26 -6.75 8.87
N ASN A 61 0.92 -7.90 8.29
CA ASN A 61 1.12 -9.32 8.57
C ASN A 61 1.23 -10.04 7.19
N VAL A 62 2.00 -11.11 6.99
CA VAL A 62 1.73 -12.49 7.44
C VAL A 62 3.07 -13.23 7.62
N ARG A 63 3.34 -13.73 8.83
CA ARG A 63 4.28 -14.85 9.06
C ARG A 63 3.44 -16.06 9.44
N THR A 64 3.21 -16.95 8.50
CA THR A 64 2.88 -18.35 8.80
C THR A 64 4.16 -19.16 8.61
N ASN A 65 4.56 -19.88 9.66
CA ASN A 65 5.65 -20.83 9.59
C ASN A 65 5.28 -21.94 8.61
N SER A 66 6.05 -22.09 7.53
CA SER A 66 6.27 -23.38 6.91
C SER A 66 7.55 -23.29 6.08
N LYS A 67 8.62 -23.93 6.57
CA LYS A 67 9.88 -24.09 5.81
C LYS A 67 9.63 -24.87 4.50
N GLU A 68 8.51 -25.60 4.41
CA GLU A 68 8.03 -26.33 3.24
C GLU A 68 7.42 -25.44 2.15
N SER A 69 6.85 -24.29 2.54
CA SER A 69 6.31 -23.27 1.63
C SER A 69 7.40 -22.49 0.93
N SER A 70 8.63 -22.47 1.46
CA SER A 70 9.77 -21.86 0.79
C SER A 70 10.15 -22.69 -0.44
N GLN A 71 10.40 -23.99 -0.33
CA GLN A 71 10.69 -24.86 -1.49
C GLN A 71 9.59 -24.79 -2.56
N LYS A 72 8.30 -24.84 -2.17
CA LYS A 72 7.17 -24.70 -3.10
C LYS A 72 7.06 -23.28 -3.71
N ARG A 73 7.38 -22.21 -2.95
CA ARG A 73 7.46 -20.82 -3.47
C ARG A 73 8.61 -20.61 -4.43
N TRP A 74 9.77 -21.22 -4.21
CA TRP A 74 10.93 -21.08 -5.09
C TRP A 74 10.72 -21.83 -6.41
N SER A 75 10.09 -23.01 -6.39
CA SER A 75 9.66 -23.72 -7.61
C SER A 75 8.58 -22.95 -8.38
N ALA A 76 7.54 -22.45 -7.70
CA ALA A 76 6.51 -21.60 -8.32
C ALA A 76 7.08 -20.27 -8.86
N LYS A 77 8.09 -19.69 -8.19
CA LYS A 77 8.81 -18.51 -8.69
C LYS A 77 9.64 -18.81 -9.94
N HIS A 78 10.29 -19.97 -10.04
CA HIS A 78 11.04 -20.35 -11.24
C HIS A 78 10.11 -20.68 -12.42
N VAL A 79 8.99 -21.35 -12.17
CA VAL A 79 7.95 -21.58 -13.19
C VAL A 79 7.32 -20.26 -13.62
N ALA A 80 7.04 -19.34 -12.69
CA ALA A 80 6.54 -17.99 -13.01
C ALA A 80 7.59 -17.12 -13.71
N LEU A 81 8.87 -17.22 -13.34
CA LEU A 81 9.97 -16.48 -13.97
C LEU A 81 10.19 -16.99 -15.40
N ASN A 82 10.17 -18.29 -15.64
CA ASN A 82 10.26 -18.88 -16.97
C ASN A 82 8.99 -18.62 -17.80
N ALA A 83 7.80 -18.64 -17.19
CA ALA A 83 6.57 -18.22 -17.84
C ALA A 83 6.55 -16.72 -18.14
N LEU A 84 7.16 -15.85 -17.32
CA LEU A 84 7.30 -14.41 -17.55
C LEU A 84 8.38 -14.08 -18.58
N LEU A 85 9.51 -14.82 -18.59
CA LEU A 85 10.54 -14.71 -19.62
C LEU A 85 9.98 -15.14 -20.98
N ASN A 86 9.21 -16.22 -21.01
CA ASN A 86 8.65 -16.76 -22.25
C ASN A 86 7.32 -16.09 -22.67
N ASN A 87 6.62 -15.40 -21.74
CA ASN A 87 5.43 -14.58 -22.00
C ASN A 87 5.65 -13.07 -21.73
N LEU A 88 6.77 -12.53 -22.23
CA LEU A 88 6.96 -11.09 -22.48
C LEU A 88 5.79 -10.33 -23.14
N PRO A 89 4.77 -10.95 -23.78
CA PRO A 89 3.48 -10.33 -24.05
C PRO A 89 2.90 -9.50 -22.90
N GLY A 90 3.08 -9.85 -21.62
CA GLY A 90 2.48 -9.10 -20.51
C GLY A 90 2.98 -7.65 -20.38
N ILE A 91 4.30 -7.45 -20.35
CA ILE A 91 4.90 -6.10 -20.28
C ILE A 91 4.67 -5.33 -21.57
N ALA A 92 4.82 -5.99 -22.72
CA ALA A 92 4.55 -5.38 -24.02
C ALA A 92 3.09 -4.90 -24.10
N THR A 93 2.14 -5.70 -23.61
CA THR A 93 0.72 -5.33 -23.51
C THR A 93 0.51 -4.12 -22.60
N LEU A 94 1.11 -4.10 -21.40
CA LEU A 94 1.00 -2.96 -20.48
C LEU A 94 1.60 -1.67 -21.07
N ARG A 95 2.72 -1.77 -21.79
CA ARG A 95 3.31 -0.62 -22.51
C ARG A 95 2.39 -0.13 -23.62
N ASN A 96 1.81 -1.03 -24.41
CA ASN A 96 0.84 -0.67 -25.45
C ASN A 96 -0.41 -0.03 -24.84
N MET A 97 -0.90 -0.55 -23.71
CA MET A 97 -2.03 0.03 -22.98
C MET A 97 -1.75 1.45 -22.48
N ARG A 98 -0.54 1.69 -21.95
CA ARG A 98 -0.06 3.00 -21.51
C ARG A 98 0.14 3.99 -22.67
N GLN A 99 0.63 3.53 -23.82
CA GLN A 99 0.88 4.38 -24.99
C GLN A 99 -0.41 4.82 -25.68
N ASN A 100 -1.47 4.02 -25.58
CA ASN A 100 -2.76 4.40 -26.14
C ASN A 100 -3.38 5.56 -25.35
N PRO A 101 -3.96 6.56 -26.05
CA PRO A 101 -4.66 7.66 -25.40
C PRO A 101 -5.84 7.14 -24.58
N MET A 102 -6.12 7.76 -23.43
CA MET A 102 -7.18 7.29 -22.53
C MET A 102 -8.57 7.39 -23.17
N GLU A 103 -8.77 8.29 -24.12
CA GLU A 103 -9.98 8.43 -24.93
C GLU A 103 -10.37 7.11 -25.61
N TYR A 104 -9.38 6.35 -26.09
CA TYR A 104 -9.62 5.03 -26.68
C TYR A 104 -10.22 4.05 -25.67
N TRP A 105 -9.69 4.05 -24.44
CA TRP A 105 -10.13 3.16 -23.37
C TRP A 105 -11.49 3.57 -22.81
N ILE A 106 -11.75 4.87 -22.72
CA ILE A 106 -13.05 5.41 -22.32
C ILE A 106 -14.13 4.95 -23.30
N LYS A 107 -13.91 5.11 -24.61
CA LYS A 107 -14.85 4.65 -25.64
C LYS A 107 -15.11 3.15 -25.56
N LYS A 108 -14.06 2.34 -25.38
CA LYS A 108 -14.23 0.89 -25.21
C LYS A 108 -15.02 0.53 -23.95
N ALA A 109 -14.82 1.28 -22.87
CA ALA A 109 -15.56 1.07 -21.63
C ALA A 109 -17.04 1.45 -21.79
N GLU A 110 -17.34 2.54 -22.51
CA GLU A 110 -18.71 2.96 -22.86
C GLU A 110 -19.45 1.86 -23.62
N GLU A 111 -18.84 1.31 -24.69
CA GLU A 111 -19.42 0.21 -25.48
C GLU A 111 -19.74 -1.03 -24.62
N VAL A 112 -18.90 -1.33 -23.63
CA VAL A 112 -19.09 -2.46 -22.71
C VAL A 112 -20.17 -2.18 -21.67
N ALA A 113 -20.24 -0.94 -21.16
CA ALA A 113 -21.26 -0.51 -20.21
C ALA A 113 -22.66 -0.52 -20.84
N GLU A 114 -22.80 0.01 -22.07
CA GLU A 114 -24.04 -0.01 -22.85
C GLU A 114 -24.53 -1.45 -23.08
N ARG A 115 -23.63 -2.35 -23.49
CA ARG A 115 -23.96 -3.77 -23.65
C ARG A 115 -24.42 -4.42 -22.35
N SER A 116 -23.91 -3.94 -21.23
CA SER A 116 -24.23 -4.43 -19.89
C SER A 116 -25.46 -3.75 -19.26
N GLY A 117 -26.09 -2.80 -19.97
CA GLY A 117 -27.23 -2.02 -19.47
C GLY A 117 -26.87 -1.09 -18.30
N VAL A 118 -25.60 -0.69 -18.20
CA VAL A 118 -25.10 0.23 -17.17
C VAL A 118 -24.85 1.59 -17.79
N ASP A 119 -25.36 2.65 -17.14
CA ASP A 119 -25.10 4.02 -17.58
C ASP A 119 -23.59 4.34 -17.51
N PRO A 120 -22.95 4.75 -18.62
CA PRO A 120 -21.51 5.00 -18.67
C PRO A 120 -21.14 6.38 -18.09
N ILE A 121 -21.61 6.69 -16.87
CA ILE A 121 -21.36 7.97 -16.22
C ILE A 121 -20.42 7.76 -15.04
N LEU A 122 -19.23 8.37 -15.10
CA LEU A 122 -18.31 8.39 -13.98
C LEU A 122 -18.80 9.39 -12.92
N GLN A 123 -19.16 8.91 -11.73
CA GLN A 123 -19.69 9.76 -10.67
C GLN A 123 -18.63 10.72 -10.11
N ASN A 124 -19.02 11.96 -9.85
CA ASN A 124 -18.16 12.96 -9.23
C ASN A 124 -17.88 12.57 -7.77
N LYS A 125 -16.61 12.51 -7.38
CA LYS A 125 -16.25 12.48 -5.96
C LYS A 125 -16.71 13.80 -5.33
N ARG A 126 -17.46 13.73 -4.22
CA ARG A 126 -17.86 14.93 -3.46
C ARG A 126 -16.63 15.72 -3.04
N ILE A 127 -16.62 17.00 -3.34
CA ILE A 127 -15.56 17.91 -2.91
C ILE A 127 -15.87 18.39 -1.48
N PRO A 128 -15.07 18.04 -0.47
CA PRO A 128 -15.26 18.55 0.88
C PRO A 128 -14.88 20.03 0.92
N LYS A 129 -15.78 20.87 1.45
CA LYS A 129 -15.49 22.28 1.73
C LYS A 129 -15.11 22.43 3.19
N ARG A 130 -14.05 23.18 3.50
CA ARG A 130 -13.74 23.53 4.89
C ARG A 130 -14.64 24.66 5.38
N LYS A 131 -14.79 24.79 6.69
CA LYS A 131 -15.41 25.97 7.31
C LYS A 131 -14.48 27.17 7.10
N LYS A 132 -15.04 28.28 6.62
CA LYS A 132 -14.32 29.56 6.49
C LYS A 132 -14.40 30.35 7.79
N HIS A 133 -13.37 31.14 8.07
CA HIS A 133 -13.43 32.17 9.11
C HIS A 133 -14.24 33.39 8.64
N PHE A 134 -14.75 34.17 9.59
CA PHE A 134 -15.71 35.28 9.36
C PHE A 134 -15.23 36.31 8.32
N ASP A 135 -13.92 36.50 8.16
CA ASP A 135 -13.33 37.46 7.21
C ASP A 135 -12.48 36.82 6.08
N GLU A 136 -12.55 35.50 5.92
CA GLU A 136 -11.77 34.80 4.89
C GLU A 136 -12.41 34.95 3.50
N MET A 137 -11.96 35.95 2.75
CA MET A 137 -12.46 36.28 1.40
C MET A 137 -11.96 35.34 0.31
N VAL A 138 -10.92 34.53 0.60
CA VAL A 138 -10.33 33.60 -0.35
C VAL A 138 -11.21 32.34 -0.42
N ASP A 139 -11.68 32.00 -1.61
CA ASP A 139 -12.26 30.69 -1.88
C ASP A 139 -11.17 29.62 -1.89
N ASP A 140 -11.50 28.42 -1.43
CA ASP A 140 -10.61 27.29 -1.64
C ASP A 140 -10.44 27.10 -3.16
N GLU A 141 -9.25 27.38 -3.68
CA GLU A 141 -8.86 27.06 -5.06
C GLU A 141 -8.78 25.53 -5.22
N LEU A 142 -9.91 24.85 -5.16
CA LEU A 142 -10.00 23.49 -5.65
C LEU A 142 -10.24 23.58 -7.16
N GLN A 143 -9.16 23.75 -7.92
CA GLN A 143 -9.15 23.32 -9.32
C GLN A 143 -9.35 21.80 -9.33
N THR A 144 -10.62 21.38 -9.32
CA THR A 144 -10.95 19.98 -9.49
C THR A 144 -10.86 19.67 -10.96
N LEU A 145 -9.80 18.97 -11.35
CA LEU A 145 -9.77 18.22 -12.60
C LEU A 145 -11.12 17.51 -12.78
N GLN A 146 -11.63 17.49 -14.00
CA GLN A 146 -12.86 16.76 -14.30
C GLN A 146 -12.68 15.29 -13.85
N PRO A 147 -13.74 14.61 -13.38
CA PRO A 147 -13.65 13.26 -12.84
C PRO A 147 -12.91 12.28 -13.76
N VAL A 148 -13.16 12.40 -15.07
CA VAL A 148 -12.49 11.62 -16.10
C VAL A 148 -10.98 11.91 -16.12
N GLN A 149 -10.57 13.18 -16.04
CA GLN A 149 -9.16 13.56 -15.99
C GLN A 149 -8.46 13.05 -14.73
N LEU A 150 -9.13 13.09 -13.58
CA LEU A 150 -8.61 12.53 -12.33
C LEU A 150 -8.42 11.02 -12.45
N PHE A 151 -9.42 10.31 -12.97
CA PHE A 151 -9.35 8.88 -13.21
C PHE A 151 -8.22 8.51 -14.20
N CYS A 152 -8.11 9.23 -15.31
CA CYS A 152 -7.04 9.05 -16.28
C CYS A 152 -5.66 9.21 -15.65
N LYS A 153 -5.48 10.25 -14.83
CA LYS A 153 -4.24 10.47 -14.08
C LYS A 153 -3.94 9.33 -13.10
N GLU A 154 -4.94 8.90 -12.33
CA GLU A 154 -4.82 7.78 -11.38
C GLU A 154 -4.38 6.50 -12.10
N ILE A 155 -5.03 6.14 -13.21
CA ILE A 155 -4.71 4.94 -14.00
C ILE A 155 -3.33 5.02 -14.64
N MET A 156 -2.93 6.17 -15.19
CA MET A 156 -1.59 6.35 -15.78
C MET A 156 -0.48 6.14 -14.74
N MET A 157 -0.65 6.71 -13.53
CA MET A 157 0.30 6.48 -12.43
C MET A 157 0.38 5.00 -12.04
N VAL A 158 -0.73 4.26 -12.11
CA VAL A 158 -0.75 2.81 -11.86
C VAL A 158 0.03 2.06 -12.94
N PHE A 159 -0.18 2.37 -14.22
CA PHE A 159 0.59 1.77 -15.30
C PHE A 159 2.09 2.04 -15.17
N ASP A 160 2.47 3.29 -14.91
CA ASP A 160 3.87 3.70 -14.70
C ASP A 160 4.51 2.90 -13.56
N ARG A 161 3.81 2.80 -12.43
CA ARG A 161 4.30 2.08 -11.26
C ARG A 161 4.45 0.59 -11.53
N ILE A 162 3.46 -0.05 -12.16
CA ILE A 162 3.53 -1.48 -12.46
C ILE A 162 4.68 -1.77 -13.41
N ILE A 163 4.84 -0.96 -14.47
CA ILE A 163 5.93 -1.11 -15.44
C ILE A 163 7.29 -0.97 -14.73
N SER A 164 7.47 0.09 -13.95
CA SER A 164 8.71 0.33 -13.19
C SER A 164 9.02 -0.81 -12.21
N GLU A 165 8.05 -1.26 -11.41
CA GLU A 165 8.26 -2.36 -10.45
C GLU A 165 8.62 -3.69 -11.14
N ILE A 166 8.05 -3.94 -12.33
CA ILE A 166 8.38 -5.15 -13.10
C ILE A 166 9.78 -5.03 -13.71
N GLU A 167 10.11 -3.91 -14.35
CA GLU A 167 11.44 -3.66 -14.92
C GLU A 167 12.55 -3.79 -13.88
N GLU A 168 12.38 -3.16 -12.70
CA GLU A 168 13.33 -3.27 -11.59
C GLU A 168 13.54 -4.72 -11.14
N ARG A 169 12.46 -5.52 -11.07
CA ARG A 169 12.57 -6.94 -10.71
C ARG A 169 13.32 -7.74 -11.77
N PHE A 170 13.09 -7.44 -13.05
CA PHE A 170 13.82 -8.08 -14.15
C PHE A 170 15.30 -7.71 -14.13
N ASP A 171 15.64 -6.45 -13.90
CA ASP A 171 17.02 -5.99 -13.76
C ASP A 171 17.71 -6.65 -12.58
N CYS A 172 17.04 -6.74 -11.43
CA CYS A 172 17.55 -7.45 -10.26
C CYS A 172 17.78 -8.93 -10.56
N ALA A 173 16.84 -9.61 -11.22
CA ALA A 173 16.99 -11.02 -11.60
C ALA A 173 18.15 -11.23 -12.58
N THR A 174 18.29 -10.35 -13.56
CA THR A 174 19.37 -10.38 -14.56
C THR A 174 20.74 -10.15 -13.90
N LYS A 175 20.85 -9.13 -13.04
CA LYS A 175 22.07 -8.86 -12.25
C LYS A 175 22.42 -10.02 -11.34
N LEU A 176 21.43 -10.66 -10.74
CA LEU A 176 21.65 -11.80 -9.86
C LEU A 176 22.14 -13.02 -10.64
N ASN A 177 21.53 -13.30 -11.80
CA ASN A 177 21.98 -14.39 -12.69
C ASN A 177 23.38 -14.13 -13.25
N PHE A 178 23.73 -12.88 -13.55
CA PHE A 178 25.08 -12.53 -14.00
C PHE A 178 26.13 -12.74 -12.91
N ASN A 179 25.82 -12.33 -11.67
CA ASN A 179 26.75 -12.46 -10.55
C ASN A 179 26.83 -13.90 -10.02
N PHE A 180 25.73 -14.65 -10.03
CA PHE A 180 25.62 -16.00 -9.45
C PHE A 180 24.88 -16.95 -10.38
N PRO A 181 25.45 -17.24 -11.57
CA PRO A 181 24.78 -18.01 -12.62
C PRO A 181 24.45 -19.44 -12.19
N PHE A 182 25.24 -20.02 -11.29
CA PHE A 182 25.01 -21.36 -10.74
C PHE A 182 23.69 -21.52 -9.98
N ARG A 183 23.03 -20.41 -9.58
CA ARG A 183 21.71 -20.46 -8.95
C ARG A 183 20.59 -20.82 -9.92
N ASN A 184 20.85 -20.79 -11.22
CA ASN A 184 19.95 -21.29 -12.24
C ASN A 184 20.29 -22.75 -12.54
N ASP A 185 19.33 -23.64 -12.30
CA ASP A 185 19.46 -25.09 -12.48
C ASP A 185 19.92 -25.50 -13.89
N THR A 186 19.67 -24.68 -14.91
CA THR A 186 20.14 -24.96 -16.28
C THR A 186 21.60 -24.58 -16.52
N ASN A 187 22.12 -23.61 -15.78
CA ASN A 187 23.50 -23.15 -15.89
C ASN A 187 24.43 -24.01 -15.04
N ILE A 188 23.98 -24.47 -13.88
CA ILE A 188 24.82 -25.31 -12.99
C ILE A 188 25.28 -26.60 -13.68
N LEU A 189 24.47 -27.16 -14.58
CA LEU A 189 24.79 -28.36 -15.36
C LEU A 189 25.77 -28.11 -16.51
N LYS A 190 26.00 -26.85 -16.89
CA LYS A 190 26.84 -26.46 -18.04
C LYS A 190 28.19 -25.86 -17.63
N MET A 191 28.35 -25.50 -16.36
CA MET A 191 29.53 -24.81 -15.85
C MET A 191 30.62 -25.79 -15.43
N SER A 192 31.90 -25.38 -15.54
CA SER A 192 33.01 -26.15 -15.00
C SER A 192 33.06 -26.06 -13.47
N ILE A 193 33.77 -26.99 -12.84
CA ILE A 193 34.00 -26.97 -11.39
C ILE A 193 34.78 -25.70 -10.99
N GLU A 194 35.73 -25.25 -11.81
CA GLU A 194 36.52 -24.04 -11.52
C GLU A 194 35.64 -22.79 -11.54
N GLU A 195 34.73 -22.69 -12.51
CA GLU A 195 33.76 -21.59 -12.58
C GLU A 195 32.84 -21.59 -11.36
N LEU A 196 32.34 -22.76 -10.97
CA LEU A 196 31.49 -22.91 -9.79
C LEU A 196 32.21 -22.47 -8.51
N GLN A 197 33.48 -22.87 -8.35
CA GLN A 197 34.32 -22.44 -7.22
C GLN A 197 34.55 -20.94 -7.23
N LYS A 198 34.82 -20.33 -8.39
CA LYS A 198 34.98 -18.88 -8.53
C LYS A 198 33.72 -18.13 -8.08
N TYR A 199 32.56 -18.48 -8.62
CA TYR A 199 31.30 -17.82 -8.25
C TYR A 199 30.89 -18.09 -6.79
N GLY A 200 31.23 -19.26 -6.24
CA GLY A 200 31.07 -19.57 -4.83
C GLY A 200 31.92 -18.67 -3.94
N ALA A 201 33.19 -18.45 -4.29
CA ALA A 201 34.07 -17.53 -3.58
C ALA A 201 33.59 -16.07 -3.69
N ASP A 202 33.11 -15.66 -4.86
CA ASP A 202 32.53 -14.32 -5.07
C ASP A 202 31.26 -14.11 -4.23
N LEU A 203 30.43 -15.14 -4.07
CA LEU A 203 29.26 -15.11 -3.19
C LEU A 203 29.67 -14.92 -1.72
N ALA A 204 30.63 -15.73 -1.26
CA ALA A 204 31.14 -15.67 0.11
C ALA A 204 31.73 -14.29 0.43
N ARG A 205 32.47 -13.69 -0.51
CA ARG A 205 33.03 -12.35 -0.36
C ARG A 205 31.97 -11.25 -0.35
N LYS A 206 30.96 -11.35 -1.22
CA LYS A 206 29.93 -10.29 -1.37
C LYS A 206 28.95 -10.26 -0.21
N TYR A 207 28.62 -11.43 0.35
CA TYR A 207 27.67 -11.58 1.45
C TYR A 207 28.34 -12.11 2.72
N GLU A 208 29.59 -11.70 2.95
CA GLU A 208 30.39 -12.15 4.09
C GLU A 208 29.61 -12.02 5.41
N ARG A 209 28.99 -10.87 5.67
CA ARG A 209 28.18 -10.61 6.88
C ARG A 209 27.00 -11.59 7.08
N ASP A 210 26.38 -12.05 6.00
CA ASP A 210 25.23 -12.95 6.07
C ASP A 210 25.67 -14.43 6.19
N LEU A 211 26.88 -14.74 5.72
CA LEU A 211 27.43 -16.09 5.66
C LEU A 211 28.41 -16.40 6.80
N SER A 212 28.98 -15.39 7.44
CA SER A 212 29.89 -15.51 8.60
C SER A 212 29.18 -15.49 9.95
N ALA A 213 27.84 -15.38 9.97
CA ALA A 213 27.02 -15.32 11.18
C ALA A 213 26.81 -16.70 11.86
N VAL A 214 27.81 -17.59 11.80
CA VAL A 214 27.86 -18.87 12.53
C VAL A 214 28.88 -18.77 13.65
#